data_AF-A0A964YGJ5-F1
#
_entry.id   AF-A0A964YGJ5-F1
#
_cell.length_a   1.000
_cell.length_b   1.000
_cell.length_c   1.000
_cell.angle_alpha   90.00
_cell.angle_beta   90.00
_cell.angle_gamma   90.00
#
_symmetry.space_group_name_H-M   'P 1'
#
loop_
_entity.id
_entity.type
_entity.pdbx_description
1 polymer ?
#
loop_
_entity_poly.entity_id
_entity_poly.type
_entity_poly.pdbx_seq_one_letter_code
_entity_poly.pdbx_strand_id
1 'polypeptide(L)'
;YGLGAWLWGKWTTPSMAGNQLNIRLNQPVLELPPMNGNSPESPTPVTPVQITLKSAKQLLESWLRAKSAAFGENYAITQLNQVLTEPILSVWKKMAEGDRFAKRYRQYTHNARIIAATMDPQDAKLATMEAEVTEFTQYYENGQRLEQTKDTLQIRYFLIRQNEQWLIKGSEILKESLP
;
A
#
# COMPACT_ATOMS: atom_id res chain seq x y z
N TYR A 1 24.86 -3.89 10.93
CA TYR A 1 23.89 -2.86 11.32
C TYR A 1 22.50 -3.49 11.32
N GLY A 2 22.02 -3.86 12.51
CA GLY A 2 20.73 -4.55 12.67
C GLY A 2 19.57 -3.58 12.51
N LEU A 3 18.44 -4.08 12.01
CA LEU A 3 17.16 -3.38 12.01
C LEU A 3 16.67 -3.23 13.47
N GLY A 4 17.30 -2.31 14.20
CA GLY A 4 16.93 -1.94 15.56
C GLY A 4 15.90 -0.82 15.54
N ALA A 5 14.66 -1.20 15.85
CA ALA A 5 13.63 -0.45 16.58
C ALA A 5 13.76 1.08 16.71
N TRP A 6 12.78 1.84 16.20
CA TRP A 6 12.25 3.02 16.91
C TRP A 6 10.74 3.19 16.65
N LEU A 7 10.06 3.59 17.72
CA LEU A 7 8.65 3.40 18.00
C LEU A 7 7.76 4.61 17.60
N TRP A 8 6.58 4.30 17.05
CA TRP A 8 5.22 4.87 17.27
C TRP A 8 5.00 6.38 17.39
N GLY A 9 4.23 6.93 16.44
CA GLY A 9 3.36 8.07 16.68
C GLY A 9 1.92 7.59 16.87
N LYS A 10 1.38 7.73 18.09
CA LYS A 10 -0.07 7.59 18.35
C LYS A 10 -0.78 8.74 17.63
N TRP A 11 -1.71 8.43 16.74
CA TRP A 11 -2.57 9.44 16.14
C TRP A 11 -3.72 9.69 17.12
N THR A 12 -3.64 10.81 17.84
CA THR A 12 -4.81 11.41 18.45
C THR A 12 -5.72 11.89 17.33
N THR A 13 -6.96 11.42 17.31
CA THR A 13 -7.99 11.91 16.41
C THR A 13 -8.40 13.33 16.84
N PRO A 14 -8.39 14.31 15.94
CA PRO A 14 -9.19 15.51 16.15
C PRO A 14 -10.64 15.12 15.92
N SER A 15 -11.46 15.19 16.98
CA SER A 15 -12.91 15.31 16.83
C SER A 15 -13.20 16.66 16.18
N MET A 16 -13.78 16.65 14.98
CA MET A 16 -14.42 17.83 14.41
C MET A 16 -15.86 17.50 14.07
N ALA A 17 -16.72 17.93 14.97
CA ALA A 17 -18.15 18.08 14.77
C ALA A 17 -18.43 19.23 13.78
N GLY A 18 -19.51 19.08 13.02
CA GLY A 18 -20.23 20.19 12.40
C GLY A 18 -20.00 20.38 10.90
N ASN A 19 -20.88 19.81 10.08
CA ASN A 19 -22.00 20.57 9.51
C ASN A 19 -22.83 19.69 8.56
N GLN A 20 -24.07 19.45 8.95
CA GLN A 20 -25.10 18.88 8.09
C GLN A 20 -25.41 19.87 6.96
N LEU A 21 -25.28 19.43 5.72
CA LEU A 21 -25.87 20.13 4.58
C LEU A 21 -27.25 19.52 4.30
N ASN A 22 -28.28 20.26 4.72
CA ASN A 22 -29.66 20.08 4.31
C ASN A 22 -29.78 20.30 2.81
N ILE A 23 -30.13 19.26 2.05
CA ILE A 23 -30.62 19.44 0.68
C ILE A 23 -32.03 18.85 0.62
N ARG A 24 -33.02 19.74 0.69
CA ARG A 24 -34.40 19.46 0.25
C ARG A 24 -34.39 19.45 -1.28
N LEU A 25 -34.66 18.31 -1.89
CA LEU A 25 -35.03 18.26 -3.30
C LEU A 25 -36.57 18.24 -3.40
N ASN A 26 -37.14 19.41 -3.65
CA ASN A 26 -38.53 19.54 -4.10
C ASN A 26 -38.59 19.14 -5.59
N GLN A 27 -39.64 18.41 -5.96
CA GLN A 27 -39.86 17.72 -7.25
C GLN A 27 -39.94 18.67 -8.48
N PRO A 28 -39.93 18.13 -9.72
CA PRO A 28 -41.21 17.70 -10.28
C PRO A 28 -41.20 16.27 -10.86
N VAL A 29 -42.36 15.61 -10.74
CA VAL A 29 -42.70 14.38 -11.46
C VAL A 29 -42.83 14.72 -12.94
N LEU A 30 -41.98 14.12 -13.77
CA LEU A 30 -42.16 14.08 -15.22
C LEU A 30 -42.61 12.66 -15.57
N GLU A 31 -43.90 12.49 -15.85
CA GLU A 31 -44.43 11.28 -16.49
C GLU A 31 -43.94 11.26 -17.94
N LEU A 32 -43.19 10.23 -18.31
CA LEU A 32 -42.78 9.96 -19.69
C LEU A 32 -43.71 8.91 -20.31
N PRO A 33 -44.07 9.04 -21.60
CA PRO A 33 -45.03 8.16 -22.27
C PRO A 33 -44.42 6.75 -22.49
N PRO A 34 -45.25 5.68 -22.55
CA PRO A 34 -44.73 4.34 -22.75
C PRO A 34 -44.53 4.09 -24.24
N MET A 35 -43.30 3.80 -24.68
CA MET A 35 -43.12 3.18 -26.00
C MET A 35 -41.87 2.29 -26.09
N ASN A 36 -42.13 0.99 -25.95
CA ASN A 36 -41.57 -0.16 -26.65
C ASN A 36 -40.11 -0.17 -27.12
N GLY A 37 -39.38 -1.16 -26.60
CA GLY A 37 -38.26 -1.81 -27.29
C GLY A 37 -36.90 -1.33 -26.84
N ASN A 38 -36.08 -2.25 -26.35
CA ASN A 38 -34.70 -2.09 -25.91
C ASN A 38 -34.56 -1.47 -24.51
N SER A 39 -34.67 -2.33 -23.48
CA SER A 39 -34.10 -2.03 -22.16
C SER A 39 -32.70 -1.46 -22.33
N PRO A 40 -32.41 -0.25 -21.82
CA PRO A 40 -31.03 0.09 -21.50
C PRO A 40 -30.58 -0.96 -20.49
N GLU A 41 -29.49 -1.69 -20.77
CA GLU A 41 -28.76 -2.37 -19.70
C GLU A 41 -28.56 -1.33 -18.60
N SER A 42 -29.24 -1.53 -17.46
CA SER A 42 -28.91 -0.83 -16.23
C SER A 42 -27.39 -0.88 -16.10
N PRO A 43 -26.69 0.25 -15.86
CA PRO A 43 -25.26 0.21 -15.62
C PRO A 43 -25.04 -0.84 -14.54
N THR A 44 -24.32 -1.90 -14.89
CA THR A 44 -23.94 -2.94 -13.95
C THR A 44 -23.35 -2.21 -12.75
N PRO A 45 -23.80 -2.48 -11.51
CA PRO A 45 -23.15 -1.91 -10.35
C PRO A 45 -21.67 -2.20 -10.52
N VAL A 46 -20.83 -1.16 -10.59
CA VAL A 46 -19.38 -1.34 -10.59
C VAL A 46 -19.04 -1.97 -9.24
N THR A 47 -19.01 -3.31 -9.22
CA THR A 47 -18.65 -4.05 -8.02
C THR A 47 -17.29 -3.51 -7.60
N PRO A 48 -17.15 -2.98 -6.37
CA PRO A 48 -15.87 -2.45 -5.95
C PRO A 48 -14.83 -3.56 -6.11
N VAL A 49 -13.70 -3.26 -6.76
CA VAL A 49 -12.59 -4.21 -6.93
C VAL A 49 -12.15 -4.63 -5.53
N GLN A 50 -12.62 -5.78 -5.10
CA GLN A 50 -12.34 -6.34 -3.78
C GLN A 50 -10.87 -6.74 -3.73
N ILE A 51 -10.23 -6.56 -2.57
CA ILE A 51 -8.95 -7.18 -2.35
C ILE A 51 -9.15 -8.70 -2.24
N THR A 52 -8.41 -9.46 -3.04
CA THR A 52 -8.35 -10.93 -3.00
C THR A 52 -6.95 -11.37 -2.60
N LEU A 53 -6.75 -12.63 -2.19
CA LEU A 53 -5.40 -13.16 -1.93
C LEU A 53 -4.48 -13.03 -3.15
N LYS A 54 -5.03 -13.19 -4.36
CA LYS A 54 -4.27 -13.05 -5.61
C LYS A 54 -3.83 -11.60 -5.84
N SER A 55 -4.75 -10.63 -5.75
CA SER A 55 -4.41 -9.22 -5.96
C SER A 55 -3.54 -8.67 -4.84
N ALA A 56 -3.71 -9.15 -3.61
CA ALA A 56 -2.82 -8.88 -2.48
C ALA A 56 -1.39 -9.36 -2.75
N LYS A 57 -1.23 -10.61 -3.22
CA LYS A 57 0.09 -11.15 -3.61
C LYS A 57 0.75 -10.30 -4.70
N GLN A 58 0.00 -9.93 -5.75
CA GLN A 58 0.52 -9.09 -6.83
C GLN A 58 0.94 -7.69 -6.32
N LEU A 59 0.15 -7.08 -5.44
CA LEU A 59 0.50 -5.80 -4.83
C LEU A 59 1.77 -5.91 -3.99
N LEU A 60 1.91 -6.97 -3.18
CA LEU A 60 3.12 -7.21 -2.38
C LEU A 60 4.36 -7.43 -3.25
N GLU A 61 4.25 -8.21 -4.32
CA GLU A 61 5.35 -8.45 -5.25
C GLU A 61 5.77 -7.16 -5.97
N SER A 62 4.80 -6.34 -6.39
CA SER A 62 5.07 -5.02 -6.97
C SER A 62 5.74 -4.09 -5.97
N TRP A 63 5.28 -4.10 -4.71
CA TRP A 63 5.90 -3.34 -3.62
C TRP A 63 7.36 -3.73 -3.41
N LEU A 64 7.64 -5.02 -3.24
CA LEU A 64 8.98 -5.53 -3.01
C LEU A 64 9.92 -5.23 -4.19
N ARG A 65 9.41 -5.32 -5.43
CA ARG A 65 10.16 -4.93 -6.64
C ARG A 65 10.49 -3.43 -6.66
N ALA A 66 9.51 -2.57 -6.36
CA ALA A 66 9.71 -1.13 -6.33
C ALA A 66 10.71 -0.74 -5.22
N LYS A 67 10.64 -1.38 -4.04
CA LYS A 67 11.63 -1.25 -2.96
C LYS A 67 13.03 -1.61 -3.46
N SER A 68 13.20 -2.79 -4.08
CA SER A 68 14.50 -3.19 -4.63
C SER A 68 15.04 -2.20 -5.66
N ALA A 69 14.17 -1.65 -6.52
CA ALA A 69 14.58 -0.68 -7.53
C ALA A 69 14.99 0.67 -6.91
N ALA A 70 14.26 1.13 -5.88
CA ALA A 70 14.52 2.40 -5.22
C ALA A 70 15.80 2.41 -4.38
N PHE A 71 16.14 1.28 -3.75
CA PHE A 71 17.33 1.12 -2.90
C PHE A 71 18.48 0.41 -3.62
N GLY A 72 18.29 0.00 -4.87
CA GLY A 72 19.32 -0.58 -5.71
C GLY A 72 20.29 0.47 -6.25
N GLU A 73 21.34 0.01 -6.93
CA GLU A 73 22.44 0.84 -7.44
C GLU A 73 21.99 2.01 -8.33
N ASN A 74 20.86 1.87 -9.02
CA ASN A 74 20.30 2.89 -9.91
C ASN A 74 19.38 3.91 -9.21
N TYR A 75 19.08 3.73 -7.93
CA TYR A 75 18.21 4.61 -7.13
C TYR A 75 16.91 5.00 -7.85
N ALA A 76 16.15 4.01 -8.34
CA ALA A 76 14.91 4.23 -9.08
C ALA A 76 13.75 4.61 -8.14
N ILE A 77 13.93 5.68 -7.37
CA ILE A 77 13.07 6.12 -6.25
C ILE A 77 11.64 6.41 -6.70
N THR A 78 11.45 6.84 -7.94
CA THR A 78 10.11 7.12 -8.51
C THR A 78 9.25 5.88 -8.69
N GLN A 79 9.83 4.66 -8.72
CA GLN A 79 9.08 3.41 -8.79
C GLN A 79 8.19 3.21 -7.56
N LEU A 80 8.54 3.81 -6.41
CA LEU A 80 7.73 3.76 -5.18
C LEU A 80 6.32 4.33 -5.38
N ASN A 81 6.13 5.30 -6.29
CA ASN A 81 4.84 5.94 -6.56
C ASN A 81 3.79 4.98 -7.14
N GLN A 82 4.23 3.87 -7.73
CA GLN A 82 3.32 2.93 -8.40
C GLN A 82 2.55 2.06 -7.40
N VAL A 83 3.02 1.98 -6.15
CA VAL A 83 2.58 0.98 -5.17
C VAL A 83 2.36 1.56 -3.79
N LEU A 84 3.04 2.66 -3.45
CA LEU A 84 2.86 3.39 -2.21
C LEU A 84 2.07 4.67 -2.44
N THR A 85 1.33 5.08 -1.41
CA THR A 85 0.72 6.39 -1.29
C THR A 85 1.09 7.03 0.06
N GLU A 86 0.64 8.25 0.29
CA GLU A 86 0.96 8.94 1.53
C GLU A 86 0.25 8.30 2.76
N PRO A 87 0.88 8.37 3.95
CA PRO A 87 2.17 9.00 4.26
C PRO A 87 3.40 8.12 4.04
N ILE A 88 3.23 6.81 3.83
CA ILE A 88 4.37 5.87 3.75
C ILE A 88 5.27 6.15 2.54
N LEU A 89 4.71 6.64 1.43
CA LEU A 89 5.46 7.02 0.23
C LEU A 89 6.57 8.03 0.55
N SER A 90 6.25 9.13 1.23
CA SER A 90 7.25 10.15 1.59
C SER A 90 8.36 9.59 2.50
N VAL A 91 8.02 8.70 3.42
CA VAL A 91 8.98 8.06 4.32
C VAL A 91 10.00 7.23 3.53
N TRP A 92 9.53 6.36 2.63
CA TRP A 92 10.41 5.50 1.83
C TRP A 92 11.25 6.29 0.82
N LYS A 93 10.67 7.32 0.19
CA LYS A 93 11.44 8.22 -0.67
C LYS A 93 12.57 8.90 0.08
N LYS A 94 12.30 9.46 1.26
CA LYS A 94 13.32 10.13 2.08
C LYS A 94 14.46 9.18 2.46
N MET A 95 14.13 7.94 2.81
CA MET A 95 15.16 6.92 3.11
C MET A 95 16.01 6.59 1.88
N ALA A 96 15.39 6.34 0.72
CA ALA A 96 16.13 6.02 -0.50
C ALA A 96 16.99 7.20 -1.00
N GLU A 97 16.51 8.43 -0.83
CA GLU A 97 17.26 9.65 -1.09
C GLU A 97 18.48 9.80 -0.17
N GLY A 98 18.33 9.45 1.11
CA GLY A 98 19.44 9.42 2.06
C GLY A 98 20.52 8.40 1.66
N ASP A 99 20.11 7.20 1.26
CA ASP A 99 21.01 6.16 0.74
C ASP A 99 21.75 6.65 -0.52
N ARG A 100 21.03 7.28 -1.47
CA ARG A 100 21.64 7.87 -2.67
C ARG A 100 22.71 8.90 -2.33
N PHE A 101 22.40 9.83 -1.43
CA PHE A 101 23.35 10.86 -1.00
C PHE A 101 24.61 10.24 -0.36
N ALA A 102 24.41 9.18 0.44
CA ALA A 102 25.50 8.43 1.09
C ALA A 102 26.20 7.41 0.17
N LYS A 103 25.81 7.31 -1.12
CA LYS A 103 26.29 6.28 -2.06
C LYS A 103 26.17 4.86 -1.52
N ARG A 104 25.06 4.60 -0.81
CA ARG A 104 24.69 3.29 -0.27
C ARG A 104 23.63 2.66 -1.14
N TYR A 105 23.79 1.39 -1.47
CA TYR A 105 22.75 0.63 -2.16
C TYR A 105 22.68 -0.78 -1.61
N ARG A 106 21.57 -1.44 -1.95
CA ARG A 106 21.21 -2.74 -1.41
C ARG A 106 20.77 -3.66 -2.55
N GLN A 107 21.22 -4.90 -2.48
CA GLN A 107 20.71 -5.96 -3.34
C GLN A 107 19.83 -6.86 -2.50
N TYR A 108 18.62 -7.12 -2.99
CA TYR A 108 17.61 -7.88 -2.26
C TYR A 108 17.28 -9.19 -2.97
N THR A 109 17.08 -10.22 -2.16
CA THR A 109 16.33 -11.43 -2.56
C THR A 109 15.16 -11.58 -1.61
N HIS A 110 13.93 -11.57 -2.14
CA HIS A 110 12.71 -11.66 -1.35
C HIS A 110 12.03 -13.02 -1.53
N ASN A 111 11.47 -13.53 -0.43
CA ASN A 111 10.45 -14.57 -0.45
C ASN A 111 9.28 -14.09 0.41
N ALA A 112 8.05 -14.16 -0.11
CA ALA A 112 6.89 -13.65 0.59
C ALA A 112 5.65 -14.53 0.37
N ARG A 113 4.83 -14.63 1.41
CA ARG A 113 3.52 -15.29 1.36
C ARG A 113 2.44 -14.42 2.00
N ILE A 114 1.26 -14.42 1.40
CA ILE A 114 0.08 -13.77 1.96
C ILE A 114 -0.54 -14.70 3.01
N ILE A 115 -0.82 -14.15 4.19
CA ILE A 115 -1.50 -14.81 5.29
C ILE A 115 -3.00 -14.48 5.21
N ALA A 116 -3.33 -13.20 5.04
CA ALA A 116 -4.71 -12.73 4.97
C ALA A 116 -4.83 -11.49 4.09
N ALA A 117 -6.01 -11.30 3.52
CA ALA A 117 -6.43 -10.04 2.89
C ALA A 117 -7.88 -9.78 3.27
N THR A 118 -8.15 -8.62 3.86
CA THR A 118 -9.44 -8.33 4.49
C THR A 118 -9.91 -6.93 4.09
N MET A 119 -11.14 -6.84 3.58
CA MET A 119 -11.80 -5.56 3.34
C MET A 119 -12.20 -4.93 4.66
N ASP A 120 -12.13 -3.60 4.75
CA ASP A 120 -12.74 -2.88 5.86
C ASP A 120 -14.27 -2.97 5.75
N PRO A 121 -14.99 -3.35 6.83
CA PRO A 121 -16.43 -3.53 6.79
C PRO A 121 -17.22 -2.20 6.73
N GLN A 122 -16.57 -1.07 7.03
CA GLN A 122 -17.17 0.26 7.05
C GLN A 122 -16.75 1.11 5.85
N ASP A 123 -15.62 0.79 5.20
CA ASP A 123 -15.14 1.52 4.03
C ASP A 123 -14.57 0.59 2.94
N ALA A 124 -15.30 0.45 1.83
CA ALA A 124 -14.88 -0.37 0.69
C ALA A 124 -13.62 0.15 -0.03
N LYS A 125 -13.11 1.33 0.32
CA LYS A 125 -11.81 1.85 -0.15
C LYS A 125 -10.66 1.45 0.76
N LEU A 126 -10.91 0.82 1.89
CA LEU A 126 -9.91 0.39 2.85
C LEU A 126 -9.84 -1.14 2.93
N ALA A 127 -8.62 -1.61 3.15
CA ALA A 127 -8.35 -3.03 3.35
C ALA A 127 -7.05 -3.21 4.13
N THR A 128 -6.85 -4.42 4.64
CA THR A 128 -5.59 -4.88 5.21
C THR A 128 -5.09 -6.11 4.46
N MET A 129 -3.77 -6.25 4.42
CA MET A 129 -3.09 -7.44 3.93
C MET A 129 -2.04 -7.84 4.95
N GLU A 130 -2.05 -9.09 5.40
CA GLU A 130 -1.02 -9.65 6.25
C GLU A 130 -0.13 -10.58 5.44
N ALA A 131 1.17 -10.45 5.62
CA ALA A 131 2.15 -11.25 4.89
C ALA A 131 3.33 -11.61 5.78
N GLU A 132 3.94 -12.76 5.50
CA GLU A 132 5.27 -13.09 5.99
C GLU A 132 6.27 -12.82 4.86
N VAL A 133 7.31 -12.05 5.16
CA VAL A 133 8.35 -11.64 4.21
C VAL A 133 9.69 -12.05 4.78
N THR A 134 10.43 -12.85 4.03
CA THR A 134 11.84 -13.13 4.25
C THR A 134 12.66 -12.33 3.24
N GLU A 135 13.58 -11.54 3.75
CA GLU A 135 14.42 -10.63 2.96
C GLU A 135 15.89 -10.93 3.24
N PHE A 136 16.62 -11.27 2.18
CA PHE A 136 18.09 -11.31 2.21
C PHE A 136 18.59 -10.01 1.60
N THR A 137 19.42 -9.28 2.35
CA THR A 137 19.94 -7.98 1.91
C THR A 137 21.46 -8.02 1.92
N GLN A 138 22.08 -7.79 0.76
CA GLN A 138 23.50 -7.47 0.67
C GLN A 138 23.65 -5.95 0.60
N TYR A 139 24.40 -5.38 1.54
CA TYR A 139 24.66 -3.95 1.62
C TYR A 139 25.92 -3.56 0.85
N TYR A 140 25.91 -2.35 0.30
CA TYR A 140 27.04 -1.74 -0.36
C TYR A 140 27.15 -0.25 0.03
N GLU A 141 28.37 0.25 0.12
CA GLU A 141 28.67 1.68 0.29
C GLU A 141 29.89 2.04 -0.55
N ASN A 142 29.82 3.13 -1.32
CA ASN A 142 30.90 3.53 -2.24
C ASN A 142 31.35 2.42 -3.21
N GLY A 143 30.42 1.54 -3.61
CA GLY A 143 30.69 0.39 -4.48
C GLY A 143 31.37 -0.80 -3.78
N GLN A 144 31.69 -0.68 -2.49
CA GLN A 144 32.26 -1.77 -1.71
C GLN A 144 31.16 -2.60 -1.06
N ARG A 145 31.32 -3.93 -1.13
CA ARG A 145 30.42 -4.87 -0.46
C ARG A 145 30.62 -4.80 1.06
N LEU A 146 29.53 -4.65 1.80
CA LEU A 146 29.48 -4.64 3.25
C LEU A 146 28.86 -5.94 3.79
N GLU A 147 28.22 -5.90 4.95
CA GLU A 147 27.53 -7.06 5.51
C GLU A 147 26.34 -7.54 4.67
N GLN A 148 25.92 -8.78 4.95
CA GLN A 148 24.66 -9.33 4.50
C GLN A 148 23.76 -9.60 5.70
N THR A 149 22.46 -9.33 5.58
CA THR A 149 21.45 -9.70 6.58
C THR A 149 20.41 -10.64 5.98
N LYS A 150 19.73 -11.38 6.85
CA LYS A 150 18.53 -12.14 6.54
C LYS A 150 17.52 -11.87 7.63
N ASP A 151 16.39 -11.31 7.25
CA ASP A 151 15.33 -10.91 8.15
C ASP A 151 14.02 -11.59 7.74
N THR A 152 13.27 -12.15 8.70
CA THR A 152 11.93 -12.73 8.44
C THR A 152 10.91 -12.04 9.34
N LEU A 153 9.96 -11.34 8.72
CA LEU A 153 8.97 -10.51 9.41
C LEU A 153 7.55 -10.89 9.01
N GLN A 154 6.64 -10.89 9.97
CA GLN A 154 5.21 -10.85 9.72
C GLN A 154 4.74 -9.39 9.76
N ILE A 155 4.15 -8.91 8.67
CA ILE A 155 3.81 -7.50 8.46
C ILE A 155 2.34 -7.40 8.08
N ARG A 156 1.63 -6.45 8.70
CA ARG A 156 0.32 -5.98 8.25
C ARG A 156 0.50 -4.72 7.43
N TYR A 157 -0.03 -4.71 6.22
CA TYR A 157 -0.09 -3.55 5.35
C TYR A 157 -1.49 -2.96 5.39
N PHE A 158 -1.56 -1.63 5.51
CA PHE A 158 -2.80 -0.86 5.39
C PHE A 158 -2.93 -0.37 3.95
N LEU A 159 -4.04 -0.71 3.32
CA LEU A 159 -4.30 -0.43 1.93
C LEU A 159 -5.37 0.65 1.78
N ILE A 160 -5.27 1.40 0.69
CA ILE A 160 -6.32 2.33 0.25
C ILE A 160 -6.50 2.21 -1.26
N ARG A 161 -7.74 2.24 -1.71
CA ARG A 161 -8.09 2.24 -3.13
C ARG A 161 -8.17 3.68 -3.65
N GLN A 162 -7.31 4.01 -4.62
CA GLN A 162 -7.27 5.31 -5.29
C GLN A 162 -7.18 5.06 -6.81
N ASN A 163 -7.96 5.80 -7.60
CA ASN A 163 -7.99 5.63 -9.06
C ASN A 163 -8.12 4.16 -9.50
N GLU A 164 -9.05 3.46 -8.84
CA GLU A 164 -9.34 2.04 -9.02
C GLU A 164 -8.24 1.05 -8.64
N GLN A 165 -7.07 1.52 -8.22
CA GLN A 165 -5.92 0.71 -7.81
C GLN A 165 -5.76 0.67 -6.29
N TRP A 166 -5.37 -0.49 -5.76
CA TRP A 166 -4.93 -0.63 -4.37
C TRP A 166 -3.49 -0.12 -4.20
N LEU A 167 -3.29 0.75 -3.22
CA LEU A 167 -1.98 1.29 -2.82
C LEU A 167 -1.74 1.04 -1.34
N ILE A 168 -0.48 0.90 -0.96
CA ILE A 168 -0.08 0.77 0.44
C ILE A 168 0.06 2.16 1.04
N LYS A 169 -0.71 2.45 2.09
CA LYS A 169 -0.64 3.72 2.84
C LYS A 169 0.14 3.60 4.15
N GLY A 170 0.37 2.37 4.63
CA GLY A 170 1.07 2.12 5.89
C GLY A 170 1.42 0.66 6.08
N SER A 171 2.25 0.39 7.08
CA SER A 171 2.63 -0.95 7.50
C SER A 171 2.91 -1.02 8.99
N GLU A 172 2.68 -2.19 9.58
CA GLU A 172 2.95 -2.53 10.98
C GLU A 172 3.63 -3.90 11.04
N ILE A 173 4.75 -4.01 11.77
CA ILE A 173 5.38 -5.30 12.05
C ILE A 173 4.60 -5.96 13.18
N LEU A 174 4.05 -7.14 12.91
CA LEU A 174 3.31 -7.95 13.89
C LEU A 174 4.26 -8.84 14.69
N LYS A 175 5.27 -9.40 14.04
CA LYS A 175 6.25 -10.29 14.65
C LYS A 175 7.54 -10.30 13.85
N GLU A 176 8.66 -10.40 14.56
CA GLU A 176 9.97 -10.74 14.02
C GLU A 176 10.28 -12.19 14.37
N SER A 177 10.69 -12.98 13.39
CA SER A 177 11.21 -14.32 13.64
C SER A 177 12.69 -14.18 13.97
N LEU A 178 13.05 -14.39 15.23
CA LEU A 178 14.45 -14.48 15.63
C LEU A 178 15.11 -15.68 14.91
N PRO A 179 16.37 -15.54 14.46
CA PRO A 179 17.09 -16.58 13.74
C PRO A 179 17.33 -17.84 14.58
#